data_AF-A0A354IRF8-F1
#
_entry.id   AF-A0A354IRF8-F1
#
_cell.length_a   1.000
_cell.length_b   1.000
_cell.length_c   1.000
_cell.angle_alpha   90.00
_cell.angle_beta   90.00
_cell.angle_gamma   90.00
#
_symmetry.space_group_name_H-M   'P 1'
#
loop_
_entity.id
_entity.type
_entity.pdbx_description
1 polymer ?
#
loop_
_entity_poly.entity_id
_entity_poly.type
_entity_poly.pdbx_seq_one_letter_code
_entity_poly.pdbx_strand_id
1 'polypeptide(L)'
;KVATVVVLFLLVLAEARGHTDTEAYGRRVGASAQRQAITVLVLGSVMVVAGTLFLLRLTDFPTDEVIFEVIAAFSTAGLSTGITAQLPVSGQGVLLVLMFVGRVGSITLATSLVLGERRMPYRYPEEHPIVG
;
A
#
# COMPACT_ATOMS: atom_id res chain seq x y z
N LYS A 1 -6.28 -1.15 -2.05
CA LYS A 1 -7.39 -0.97 -3.03
C LYS A 1 -7.75 -2.31 -3.66
N VAL A 2 -8.94 -2.47 -4.24
CA VAL A 2 -9.43 -3.77 -4.78
C VAL A 2 -8.40 -4.43 -5.71
N ALA A 3 -7.83 -3.69 -6.66
CA ALA A 3 -6.79 -4.24 -7.54
C ALA A 3 -5.54 -4.74 -6.79
N THR A 4 -5.02 -3.99 -5.81
CA THR A 4 -3.88 -4.42 -4.98
C THR A 4 -4.22 -5.65 -4.15
N VAL A 5 -5.42 -5.69 -3.56
CA VAL A 5 -5.90 -6.83 -2.77
C VAL A 5 -6.05 -8.06 -3.67
N VAL A 6 -6.62 -7.91 -4.85
CA VAL A 6 -6.76 -8.99 -5.84
C VAL A 6 -5.40 -9.50 -6.30
N VAL A 7 -4.45 -8.61 -6.63
CA VAL A 7 -3.10 -9.00 -7.06
C VAL A 7 -2.32 -9.69 -5.93
N LEU A 8 -2.38 -9.18 -4.70
CA LEU A 8 -1.74 -9.81 -3.55
C LEU A 8 -2.38 -11.15 -3.21
N PHE A 9 -3.71 -11.24 -3.25
CA PHE A 9 -4.42 -12.48 -3.00
C PHE A 9 -4.06 -13.53 -4.04
N LEU A 10 -4.02 -13.16 -5.33
CA LEU A 10 -3.58 -14.04 -6.40
C LEU A 10 -2.11 -14.45 -6.25
N LEU A 11 -1.25 -13.53 -5.80
CA LEU A 11 0.15 -13.83 -5.52
C LEU A 11 0.29 -14.88 -4.41
N VAL A 12 -0.37 -14.66 -3.27
CA VAL A 12 -0.37 -15.60 -2.14
C VAL A 12 -0.94 -16.95 -2.54
N LEU A 13 -1.96 -16.98 -3.39
CA LEU A 13 -2.61 -18.21 -3.84
C LEU A 13 -1.76 -18.98 -4.86
N ALA A 14 -0.99 -18.27 -5.70
CA ALA A 14 -0.01 -18.87 -6.61
C ALA A 14 1.21 -19.41 -5.86
N GLU A 15 1.70 -18.66 -4.87
CA GLU A 15 2.81 -19.05 -3.99
C GLU A 15 2.43 -20.26 -3.12
N ALA A 16 1.22 -20.28 -2.56
CA ALA A 16 0.67 -21.43 -1.84
C ALA A 16 0.44 -22.67 -2.72
N ARG A 17 0.24 -22.48 -4.04
CA ARG A 17 0.19 -23.57 -5.03
C ARG A 17 1.57 -23.96 -5.57
N GLY A 18 2.66 -23.29 -5.15
CA GLY A 18 4.02 -23.60 -5.56
C GLY A 18 4.37 -23.18 -7.00
N HIS A 19 3.60 -22.29 -7.61
CA HIS A 19 3.89 -21.77 -8.94
C HIS A 19 4.72 -20.48 -8.84
N THR A 20 5.90 -20.46 -9.45
CA THR A 20 6.77 -19.27 -9.58
C THR A 20 6.17 -18.17 -10.45
N ASP A 21 5.25 -18.52 -11.35
CA ASP A 21 4.51 -17.58 -12.19
C ASP A 21 3.09 -17.36 -11.64
N THR A 22 2.80 -16.13 -11.23
CA THR A 22 1.43 -15.74 -10.83
C THR A 22 0.60 -15.50 -12.09
N GLU A 23 -0.24 -16.47 -12.46
CA GLU A 23 -1.18 -16.35 -13.58
C GLU A 23 -2.57 -15.95 -13.09
N ALA A 24 -3.15 -14.89 -13.67
CA ALA A 24 -4.49 -14.41 -13.37
C ALA A 24 -5.35 -14.49 -14.64
N TYR A 25 -6.48 -15.21 -14.60
CA TYR A 25 -7.41 -15.33 -15.75
C TYR A 25 -6.77 -15.83 -17.06
N GLY A 26 -5.73 -16.68 -16.98
CA GLY A 26 -5.02 -17.20 -18.16
C GLY A 26 -4.04 -16.20 -18.79
N ARG A 27 -3.68 -15.12 -18.09
CA ARG A 27 -2.61 -14.19 -18.44
C ARG A 27 -1.58 -14.11 -17.30
N ARG A 28 -0.29 -14.12 -17.64
CA ARG A 28 0.80 -13.93 -16.67
C ARG A 28 0.74 -12.52 -16.09
N VAL A 29 0.70 -12.42 -14.77
CA VAL A 29 0.89 -11.16 -14.07
C VAL A 29 2.37 -10.80 -14.20
N GLY A 30 2.66 -9.67 -14.87
CA GLY A 30 4.03 -9.24 -15.05
C GLY A 30 4.74 -9.01 -13.70
N ALA A 31 6.00 -9.42 -13.60
CA ALA A 31 6.82 -9.24 -12.38
C ALA A 31 6.88 -7.76 -11.91
N SER A 32 6.67 -6.80 -12.81
CA SER A 32 6.51 -5.38 -12.49
C SER A 32 5.28 -5.11 -11.62
N ALA A 33 4.12 -5.68 -11.97
CA ALA A 33 2.88 -5.53 -11.20
C ALA A 33 2.98 -6.16 -9.81
N GLN A 34 3.66 -7.31 -9.70
CA GLN A 34 3.92 -7.99 -8.42
C GLN A 34 4.81 -7.13 -7.50
N ARG A 35 5.98 -6.69 -7.99
CA ARG A 35 6.90 -5.83 -7.23
C ARG A 35 6.22 -4.54 -6.78
N GLN A 36 5.39 -3.96 -7.66
CA GLN A 36 4.65 -2.74 -7.38
C GLN A 36 3.56 -2.96 -6.32
N ALA A 37 2.83 -4.08 -6.36
CA ALA A 37 1.84 -4.43 -5.34
C ALA A 37 2.49 -4.60 -3.95
N ILE A 38 3.63 -5.30 -3.88
CA ILE A 38 4.40 -5.46 -2.64
C ILE A 38 4.91 -4.11 -2.13
N THR A 39 5.49 -3.29 -3.02
CA THR A 39 6.03 -1.98 -2.66
C THR A 39 4.95 -1.09 -2.03
N VAL A 40 3.75 -1.06 -2.63
CA VAL A 40 2.64 -0.26 -2.07
C VAL A 40 2.08 -0.84 -0.78
N LEU A 41 2.06 -2.17 -0.63
CA LEU A 41 1.67 -2.79 0.63
C LEU A 41 2.60 -2.38 1.76
N VAL A 42 3.92 -2.49 1.54
CA VAL A 42 4.94 -2.18 2.56
C VAL A 42 4.93 -0.68 2.89
N LEU A 43 5.02 0.18 1.88
CA LEU A 43 5.01 1.64 2.09
C LEU A 43 3.71 2.12 2.73
N GLY A 44 2.57 1.59 2.27
CA GLY A 44 1.26 1.92 2.84
C GLY A 44 1.15 1.50 4.31
N SER A 45 1.61 0.28 4.64
CA SER A 45 1.61 -0.22 6.02
C SER A 45 2.49 0.63 6.94
N VAL A 46 3.71 0.98 6.49
CA VAL A 46 4.61 1.84 7.24
C VAL A 46 4.00 3.23 7.48
N MET A 47 3.36 3.82 6.47
CA MET A 47 2.70 5.11 6.62
C MET A 47 1.52 5.07 7.59
N VAL A 48 0.69 4.03 7.52
CA VAL A 48 -0.44 3.88 8.46
C VAL A 48 0.08 3.74 9.89
N VAL A 49 1.06 2.87 10.13
CA VAL A 49 1.64 2.69 11.47
C VAL A 49 2.27 4.00 11.99
N ALA A 50 3.05 4.69 11.14
CA ALA A 50 3.67 5.96 11.51
C ALA A 50 2.62 7.04 11.82
N GLY A 51 1.56 7.13 11.02
CA GLY A 51 0.44 8.06 11.24
C GLY A 51 -0.29 7.79 12.55
N THR A 52 -0.60 6.52 12.83
CA THR A 52 -1.23 6.12 14.09
C THR A 52 -0.36 6.46 15.29
N LEU A 53 0.94 6.15 15.25
CA LEU A 53 1.87 6.47 16.35
C LEU A 53 1.98 7.97 16.60
N PHE A 54 2.01 8.77 15.54
CA PHE A 54 2.10 10.23 15.66
C PHE A 54 0.81 10.83 16.24
N LEU A 55 -0.36 10.33 15.81
CA LEU A 55 -1.65 10.76 16.35
C LEU A 55 -1.83 10.36 17.82
N LEU A 56 -1.47 9.13 18.20
CA LEU A 56 -1.49 8.69 19.60
C LEU A 56 -0.56 9.50 20.50
N ARG A 57 0.51 10.08 19.95
CA ARG A 57 1.40 10.98 20.71
C ARG A 57 0.84 12.39 20.90
N LEU A 58 -0.07 12.80 20.03
CA LEU A 58 -0.67 14.15 20.03
C LEU A 58 -2.05 14.18 20.69
N THR A 59 -2.69 13.03 20.83
CA THR A 59 -4.06 12.91 21.33
C THR A 59 -4.22 11.70 22.24
N ASP A 60 -5.01 11.86 23.29
CA ASP A 60 -5.37 10.80 24.24
C ASP A 60 -6.65 10.03 23.83
N PHE A 61 -6.96 10.00 22.52
CA PHE A 61 -8.11 9.27 22.01
C PHE A 61 -7.89 7.75 22.08
N PRO A 62 -8.99 6.97 22.18
CA PRO A 62 -8.90 5.52 22.17
C PRO A 62 -8.28 5.00 20.86
N THR A 63 -7.37 4.03 21.00
CA THR A 63 -6.50 3.56 19.92
C THR A 63 -7.27 3.01 18.72
N ASP A 64 -8.42 2.38 18.94
CA ASP A 64 -9.31 1.85 17.91
C ASP A 64 -9.88 2.96 17.02
N GLU A 65 -10.28 4.10 17.58
CA GLU A 65 -10.75 5.24 16.81
C GLU A 65 -9.62 5.88 15.99
N VAL A 66 -8.43 6.02 16.58
CA VAL A 66 -7.27 6.59 15.88
C VAL A 66 -6.84 5.70 14.70
N ILE A 67 -6.80 4.39 14.90
CA ILE A 67 -6.50 3.44 13.83
C ILE A 67 -7.55 3.55 12.72
N PHE A 68 -8.83 3.64 13.08
CA PHE A 68 -9.91 3.80 12.10
C PHE A 68 -9.74 5.08 11.27
N GLU A 69 -9.48 6.23 11.91
CA GLU A 69 -9.25 7.50 11.22
C GLU A 69 -8.07 7.45 10.27
N VAL A 70 -6.93 6.91 10.70
CA VAL A 70 -5.73 6.81 9.86
C VAL A 70 -5.98 5.93 8.65
N ILE A 71 -6.65 4.78 8.84
CA ILE A 71 -7.01 3.88 7.74
C ILE A 71 -8.01 4.56 6.80
N ALA A 72 -9.02 5.26 7.32
CA ALA A 72 -10.01 5.98 6.53
C ALA A 72 -9.39 7.13 5.72
N ALA A 73 -8.46 7.88 6.31
CA ALA A 73 -7.70 8.93 5.65
C ALA A 73 -6.80 8.37 4.55
N PHE A 74 -5.98 7.35 4.85
CA PHE A 74 -5.11 6.71 3.86
C PHE A 74 -5.88 6.07 2.71
N SER A 75 -7.01 5.43 3.00
CA SER A 75 -7.86 4.81 1.97
C SER A 75 -8.69 5.85 1.19
N THR A 76 -8.70 7.11 1.63
CA THR A 76 -9.57 8.19 1.10
C THR A 76 -11.05 7.79 1.10
N ALA A 77 -11.48 7.07 2.14
CA ALA A 77 -12.85 6.55 2.26
C ALA A 77 -13.89 7.63 2.60
N GLY A 78 -13.46 8.75 3.17
CA GLY A 78 -14.35 9.83 3.59
C GLY A 78 -15.23 9.49 4.80
N LEU A 79 -14.92 8.38 5.49
CA LEU A 79 -15.55 7.97 6.74
C LEU A 79 -14.75 8.52 7.92
N SER A 80 -15.44 8.82 9.00
CA SER A 80 -14.84 9.31 10.24
C SER A 80 -15.62 8.76 11.43
N THR A 81 -14.93 8.47 12.53
CA THR A 81 -15.56 8.17 13.83
C THR A 81 -16.06 9.43 14.54
N GLY A 82 -15.82 10.61 13.97
CA GLY A 82 -16.26 11.91 14.50
C GLY A 82 -15.18 12.67 15.27
N ILE A 83 -14.03 12.04 15.53
CA ILE A 83 -12.89 12.65 16.24
C ILE A 83 -12.10 13.64 15.37
N THR A 84 -12.23 13.61 14.04
CA THR A 84 -11.49 14.51 13.11
C THR A 84 -11.64 16.00 13.46
N ALA A 85 -12.83 16.41 13.93
CA ALA A 85 -13.11 17.79 14.32
C ALA A 85 -12.51 18.19 15.69
N GLN A 86 -12.21 17.21 16.54
CA GLN A 86 -11.68 17.40 17.89
C GLN A 86 -10.15 17.27 17.95
N LEU A 87 -9.54 16.85 16.83
CA LEU A 87 -8.10 16.73 16.69
C LEU A 87 -7.41 18.11 16.68
N PRO A 88 -6.25 18.24 17.34
CA PRO A 88 -5.42 19.45 17.23
C PRO A 88 -4.97 19.68 15.79
N VAL A 89 -4.64 20.93 15.46
CA VAL A 89 -4.21 21.37 14.11
C VAL A 89 -3.05 20.51 13.57
N SER A 90 -2.14 20.08 14.46
CA SER A 90 -1.04 19.16 14.11
C SER A 90 -1.53 17.77 13.67
N GLY A 91 -2.55 17.21 14.34
CA GLY A 91 -3.18 15.94 13.98
C GLY A 91 -3.96 16.03 12.67
N GLN A 92 -4.66 17.14 12.44
CA GLN A 92 -5.33 17.41 11.16
C GLN A 92 -4.35 17.50 9.99
N GLY A 93 -3.17 18.11 10.20
CA GLY A 93 -2.10 18.15 9.21
C GLY A 93 -1.62 16.75 8.80
N VAL A 94 -1.54 15.82 9.75
CA VAL A 94 -1.12 14.43 9.50
C VAL A 94 -2.16 13.69 8.66
N LEU A 95 -3.44 13.83 8.99
CA LEU A 95 -4.54 13.23 8.21
C LEU A 95 -4.56 13.78 6.78
N LEU A 96 -4.31 15.09 6.60
CA LEU A 96 -4.25 15.72 5.29
C LEU A 96 -3.12 15.14 4.43
N VAL A 97 -1.94 14.95 5.01
CA VAL A 97 -0.81 14.28 4.35
C VAL A 97 -1.15 12.83 4.01
N LEU A 98 -1.77 12.08 4.92
CA LEU A 98 -2.22 10.70 4.69
C LEU A 98 -3.23 10.61 3.53
N MET A 99 -4.21 11.52 3.46
CA MET A 99 -5.17 11.57 2.37
C MET A 99 -4.51 11.89 1.04
N PHE A 100 -3.60 12.86 1.02
CA PHE A 100 -2.85 13.22 -0.18
C PHE A 100 -2.03 12.04 -0.69
N VAL A 101 -1.26 11.39 0.19
CA VAL A 101 -0.44 10.25 -0.20
C VAL A 101 -1.29 9.04 -0.58
N GLY A 102 -2.38 8.77 0.13
CA GLY A 102 -3.35 7.73 -0.24
C GLY A 102 -3.92 7.92 -1.65
N ARG A 103 -4.22 9.17 -2.02
CA ARG A 103 -4.66 9.53 -3.38
C ARG A 103 -3.53 9.39 -4.40
N VAL A 104 -2.36 9.99 -4.17
CA VAL A 104 -1.20 9.99 -5.07
C VAL A 104 -0.66 8.57 -5.31
N GLY A 105 -0.56 7.76 -4.25
CA GLY A 105 -0.16 6.37 -4.34
C GLY A 105 -1.08 5.56 -5.26
N SER A 106 -2.38 5.85 -5.25
CA SER A 106 -3.33 5.18 -6.15
C SER A 106 -3.21 5.61 -7.62
N ILE A 107 -2.88 6.87 -7.89
CA ILE A 107 -2.62 7.37 -9.25
C ILE A 107 -1.31 6.80 -9.78
N THR A 108 -0.28 6.76 -8.94
CA THR A 108 1.03 6.16 -9.27
C THR A 108 0.87 4.67 -9.55
N LEU A 109 0.04 3.97 -8.78
CA LEU A 109 -0.28 2.58 -9.04
C LEU A 109 -0.94 2.39 -10.42
N ALA A 110 -1.96 3.18 -10.71
CA ALA A 110 -2.68 3.10 -11.98
C ALA A 110 -1.77 3.37 -13.17
N THR A 111 -0.94 4.43 -13.09
CA THR A 111 -0.01 4.79 -14.16
C THR A 111 1.10 3.76 -14.35
N SER A 112 1.70 3.25 -13.29
CA SER A 112 2.77 2.24 -13.41
C SER A 112 2.26 0.89 -13.94
N LEU A 113 1.00 0.52 -13.70
CA LEU A 113 0.38 -0.64 -14.34
C LEU A 113 0.17 -0.44 -15.85
N VAL A 114 -0.16 0.78 -16.29
CA VAL A 114 -0.35 1.12 -17.72
C VAL A 114 0.98 1.29 -18.45
N LEU A 115 1.98 1.89 -17.79
CA LEU A 115 3.31 2.18 -18.37
C LEU A 115 4.34 1.07 -18.10
N GLY A 116 3.95 -0.04 -17.48
CA GLY A 116 4.81 -1.07 -16.90
C GLY A 116 5.65 -1.92 -17.86
N GLU A 117 5.78 -1.55 -19.13
CA GLU A 117 6.63 -2.23 -20.11
C GLU A 117 7.92 -1.43 -20.38
N ARG A 118 8.86 -1.45 -19.42
CA ARG A 118 10.27 -1.20 -19.77
C ARG A 118 10.90 -2.54 -20.14
N ARG A 119 10.82 -2.91 -21.42
CA ARG A 119 11.64 -3.99 -21.98
C ARG A 119 13.09 -3.55 -21.93
N MET A 120 13.82 -3.93 -20.87
CA MET A 120 15.27 -3.82 -20.87
C MET A 120 15.81 -4.93 -21.79
N PRO A 121 16.51 -4.61 -22.90
CA PRO A 121 16.98 -5.59 -23.88
C PRO A 121 18.18 -6.41 -23.41
N TYR A 122 18.69 -6.16 -22.20
CA TYR A 122 19.77 -6.94 -21.60
C TYR A 122 19.45 -7.24 -20.13
N ARG A 123 19.88 -8.40 -19.65
CA ARG A 123 19.72 -8.87 -18.28
C ARG A 123 21.11 -9.13 -17.70
N TYR A 124 21.37 -8.59 -16.52
CA TYR A 124 22.60 -8.88 -15.77
C TYR A 124 22.61 -10.34 -15.30
N PRO A 125 23.78 -10.98 -15.19
CA PRO A 125 23.90 -12.32 -14.62
C PRO A 125 23.35 -12.34 -13.19
N GLU A 126 22.58 -13.38 -12.86
CA GLU A 126 21.98 -13.57 -11.55
C GLU A 126 23.05 -14.09 -10.57
N GLU A 127 23.48 -13.25 -9.62
CA GLU A 127 24.24 -13.70 -8.46
C GLU A 127 23.27 -14.19 -7.38
N HIS A 128 23.57 -15.34 -6.78
CA HIS A 128 22.85 -15.86 -5.61
C HIS A 128 23.59 -15.39 -4.34
N PRO A 129 23.15 -14.33 -3.64
CA PRO A 129 23.70 -14.01 -2.33
C PRO A 129 23.21 -15.06 -1.36
N ILE A 130 24.14 -15.77 -0.72
CA ILE A 130 23.85 -16.67 0.38
C ILE A 130 23.37 -15.78 1.54
N VAL A 131 22.06 -15.74 1.78
CA VAL A 131 21.47 -15.12 2.97
C VAL A 131 21.41 -16.22 4.03
N GLY A 132 22.26 -16.11 5.04
CA GLY A 132 22.26 -16.96 6.22
C GLY A 132 21.08 -16.69 7.14
#